data_AF-N2A5P9-F1
#
_entry.id   AF-N2A5P9-F1
#
_cell.length_a   1.000
_cell.length_b   1.000
_cell.length_c   1.000
_cell.angle_alpha   90.00
_cell.angle_beta   90.00
_cell.angle_gamma   90.00
#
_symmetry.space_group_name_H-M   'P 1'
#
loop_
_entity.id
_entity.type
_entity.pdbx_description
1 polymer ?
#
loop_
_entity_poly.entity_id
_entity_poly.type
_entity_poly.pdbx_seq_one_letter_code
_entity_poly.pdbx_strand_id
1 'polypeptide(L)'
;MEDGKDIWLRVNIRGRDTQFWWSLDGKDYVDIGPVFDISKLSDEYSEFGEFTGTFVGITCGDRMTHSRTADFDFFDYHADVE
;
A
#
# COMPACT_ATOMS: atom_id res chain seq x y z
N MET A 1 5.53 -20.37 2.66
CA MET A 1 4.63 -20.05 1.54
C MET A 1 4.78 -21.18 0.55
N GLU A 2 3.69 -21.80 0.12
CA GLU A 2 3.78 -22.72 -1.02
C GLU A 2 4.19 -21.92 -2.25
N ASP A 3 5.09 -22.49 -3.05
CA ASP A 3 5.53 -21.90 -4.31
C ASP A 3 4.31 -21.76 -5.25
N GLY A 4 4.11 -20.57 -5.84
CA GLY A 4 3.07 -20.32 -6.84
C GLY A 4 1.69 -19.85 -6.35
N LYS A 5 1.56 -19.31 -5.13
CA LYS A 5 0.33 -18.60 -4.71
C LYS A 5 0.55 -17.09 -4.72
N ASP A 6 -0.33 -16.38 -5.42
CA ASP A 6 -0.32 -14.92 -5.47
C ASP A 6 -0.67 -14.32 -4.10
N ILE A 7 -0.04 -13.18 -3.80
CA ILE A 7 -0.28 -12.45 -2.56
C ILE A 7 -1.10 -11.22 -2.88
N TRP A 8 -2.24 -11.09 -2.20
CA TRP A 8 -3.10 -9.93 -2.31
C TRP A 8 -2.70 -8.92 -1.24
N LEU A 9 -2.38 -7.70 -1.64
CA LEU A 9 -2.06 -6.59 -0.75
C LEU A 9 -3.17 -5.54 -0.81
N ARG A 10 -3.51 -4.96 0.34
CA ARG A 10 -4.52 -3.90 0.43
C ARG A 10 -4.12 -2.86 1.47
N VAL A 11 -4.45 -1.61 1.20
CA VAL A 11 -4.46 -0.55 2.20
C VAL A 11 -5.88 0.03 2.26
N ASN A 12 -6.41 0.14 3.48
CA ASN A 12 -7.71 0.79 3.73
C ASN A 12 -7.44 2.15 4.39
N ILE A 13 -7.99 3.21 3.78
CA ILE A 13 -7.88 4.58 4.28
C ILE A 13 -9.29 5.01 4.70
N ARG A 14 -9.48 5.37 5.98
CA ARG A 14 -10.76 5.83 6.53
C ARG A 14 -10.54 7.08 7.36
N GLY A 15 -10.90 8.24 6.81
CA GLY A 15 -10.57 9.52 7.43
C GLY A 15 -9.05 9.67 7.55
N ARG A 16 -8.52 9.67 8.78
CA ARG A 16 -7.08 9.74 9.04
C ARG A 16 -6.42 8.38 9.22
N ASP A 17 -7.21 7.34 9.43
CA ASP A 17 -6.71 6.02 9.76
C ASP A 17 -6.33 5.24 8.49
N THR A 18 -5.09 4.73 8.46
CA THR A 18 -4.56 3.88 7.41
C THR A 18 -4.16 2.53 7.99
N GLN A 19 -4.74 1.44 7.49
CA GLN A 19 -4.42 0.07 7.91
C GLN A 19 -4.03 -0.78 6.69
N PHE A 20 -2.93 -1.52 6.80
CA PHE A 20 -2.49 -2.48 5.79
C PHE A 20 -3.04 -3.87 6.07
N TRP A 21 -3.35 -4.61 5.00
CA TRP A 21 -3.94 -5.94 5.02
C TRP A 21 -3.32 -6.81 3.93
N TRP A 22 -3.35 -8.12 4.12
CA TRP A 22 -2.94 -9.10 3.10
C TRP A 22 -3.85 -10.33 3.09
N SER A 23 -3.81 -11.09 1.99
CA SER A 23 -4.55 -12.33 1.81
C SER A 23 -3.83 -13.30 0.86
N LEU A 24 -4.10 -14.61 1.02
CA LEU A 24 -3.65 -15.69 0.11
C LEU A 24 -4.72 -16.11 -0.90
N ASP A 25 -5.95 -15.61 -0.78
CA ASP A 25 -7.09 -16.02 -1.62
C ASP A 25 -7.91 -14.84 -2.16
N GLY A 26 -7.52 -13.61 -1.83
CA GLY A 26 -8.22 -12.39 -2.23
C GLY A 26 -9.57 -12.17 -1.55
N LYS A 27 -9.91 -12.98 -0.52
CA LYS A 27 -11.21 -12.95 0.18
C LYS A 27 -11.03 -12.74 1.67
N ASP A 28 -10.25 -13.60 2.31
CA ASP A 28 -9.99 -13.55 3.74
C ASP A 28 -8.71 -12.75 3.97
N TYR A 29 -8.87 -11.51 4.45
CA TYR A 29 -7.75 -10.62 4.72
C TYR A 29 -7.44 -10.54 6.21
N VAL A 30 -6.15 -10.47 6.52
CA VAL A 30 -5.61 -10.23 7.86
C VAL A 30 -4.86 -8.90 7.86
N ASP A 31 -4.96 -8.17 8.96
CA ASP A 31 -4.26 -6.91 9.18
C ASP A 31 -2.75 -7.09 9.36
N ILE A 32 -1.98 -6.09 8.94
CA ILE A 32 -0.53 -6.02 9.10
C ILE A 32 -0.18 -4.76 9.88
N GLY A 33 0.39 -4.94 11.07
CA GLY A 33 0.91 -3.83 11.87
C GLY A 33 -0.19 -2.91 12.43
N PRO A 34 0.20 -1.76 12.99
CA PRO A 34 -0.73 -0.83 13.62
C PRO A 34 -1.51 0.00 12.59
N VAL A 35 -2.55 0.67 13.07
CA VAL A 35 -3.20 1.76 12.34
C VAL A 35 -2.28 2.98 12.32
N PHE A 36 -2.03 3.53 11.14
CA PHE A 36 -1.22 4.73 10.92
C PHE A 36 -2.08 5.97 10.69
N ASP A 37 -1.56 7.14 11.07
CA ASP A 37 -2.17 8.44 10.78
C ASP A 37 -1.65 8.99 9.44
N ILE A 38 -2.52 9.03 8.42
CA ILE A 38 -2.17 9.47 7.07
C ILE A 38 -1.94 10.98 6.98
N SER A 39 -2.41 11.78 7.95
CA SER A 39 -2.17 13.23 7.90
C SER A 39 -0.69 13.58 8.00
N LYS A 40 0.16 12.62 8.41
CA LYS A 40 1.61 12.77 8.39
C LYS A 40 2.23 12.74 7.00
N LEU A 41 1.46 12.36 5.98
CA LEU A 41 1.87 12.33 4.58
C LEU A 41 1.33 13.55 3.80
N SER A 42 0.80 14.57 4.48
CA SER A 42 0.31 15.80 3.87
C SER A 42 1.38 16.89 3.81
N ASP A 43 1.18 17.85 2.92
CA ASP A 43 2.09 18.99 2.75
C ASP A 43 2.19 19.82 4.04
N GLU A 44 1.11 19.92 4.83
CA GLU A 44 1.08 20.64 6.12
C GLU A 44 1.95 19.99 7.20
N TYR A 45 2.23 18.69 7.08
CA TYR A 45 3.14 18.00 8.00
C TYR A 45 4.61 18.13 7.56
N SER A 46 4.89 18.51 6.31
CA SER A 46 6.26 18.70 5.83
C SER A 46 6.90 19.94 6.44
N GLU A 47 8.14 19.81 6.90
CA GLU A 47 8.93 20.89 7.54
C GLU A 47 9.27 22.02 6.56
N PHE A 48 9.41 21.71 5.28
CA PHE A 48 9.94 22.65 4.28
C PHE A 48 8.89 23.13 3.27
N GLY A 49 7.64 22.69 3.43
CA GLY A 49 6.57 22.95 2.47
C GLY A 49 6.80 22.17 1.18
N GLU A 50 6.04 21.10 1.00
CA GLU A 50 6.03 20.31 -0.23
C GLU A 50 4.78 20.64 -1.04
N PHE A 51 4.81 20.35 -2.34
CA PHE A 51 3.72 20.66 -3.28
C PHE A 51 3.26 19.40 -4.03
N THR A 52 3.44 18.23 -3.42
CA THR A 52 3.14 16.94 -4.05
C THR A 52 1.83 16.38 -3.51
N GLY A 53 1.85 15.86 -2.29
CA GLY A 53 0.77 15.09 -1.70
C GLY A 53 1.00 13.58 -1.70
N THR A 54 0.12 12.88 -1.00
CA THR A 54 0.24 11.45 -0.74
C THR A 54 -0.10 10.61 -1.97
N PHE A 55 0.74 9.62 -2.27
CA PHE A 55 0.47 8.60 -3.29
C PHE A 55 0.34 7.22 -2.66
N VAL A 56 -0.49 6.37 -3.26
CA VAL A 56 -0.48 4.92 -3.08
C VAL A 56 0.01 4.27 -4.37
N GLY A 57 0.87 3.26 -4.25
CA GLY A 57 1.43 2.61 -5.42
C GLY A 57 2.10 1.30 -5.08
N ILE A 58 2.60 0.64 -6.11
CA ILE A 58 3.33 -0.62 -6.04
C ILE A 58 4.77 -0.37 -6.45
N THR A 59 5.72 -1.03 -5.79
CA THR A 59 7.14 -0.95 -6.16
C THR A 59 7.82 -2.31 -6.02
N CYS A 60 8.82 -2.55 -6.88
CA CYS A 60 9.76 -3.65 -6.77
C CYS A 60 11.16 -3.05 -6.66
N GLY A 61 11.84 -3.31 -5.54
CA GLY A 61 13.17 -2.79 -5.27
C GLY A 61 14.18 -3.91 -5.04
N ASP A 62 14.95 -4.25 -6.07
CA ASP A 62 16.19 -5.05 -5.94
C ASP A 62 17.37 -4.08 -5.94
N ARG A 63 17.93 -3.78 -4.76
CA ARG A 63 19.04 -2.82 -4.61
C ARG A 63 20.42 -3.42 -4.89
N MET A 64 20.52 -4.74 -5.07
CA MET A 64 21.81 -5.43 -5.14
C MET A 64 22.15 -5.83 -6.57
N THR A 65 21.22 -6.48 -7.25
CA THR A 65 21.50 -7.12 -8.54
C THR A 65 20.68 -6.58 -9.70
N HIS A 66 19.59 -5.86 -9.40
CA HIS A 66 18.63 -5.35 -10.40
C HIS A 66 18.14 -6.45 -11.35
N SER A 67 18.02 -7.68 -10.85
CA SER A 67 17.76 -8.88 -11.66
C SER A 67 16.46 -9.59 -11.27
N ARG A 68 15.83 -9.14 -10.17
CA ARG A 68 14.57 -9.68 -9.68
C ARG A 68 13.41 -8.81 -10.17
N THR A 69 12.38 -9.49 -10.64
CA THR A 69 11.09 -8.90 -10.99
C THR A 69 10.06 -9.27 -9.93
N ALA A 70 9.04 -8.43 -9.80
CA ALA A 70 7.79 -8.77 -9.15
C ALA A 70 6.69 -8.44 -10.16
N ASP A 71 5.88 -9.44 -10.48
CA ASP A 71 4.78 -9.30 -11.42
C ASP A 71 3.51 -9.00 -10.63
N PHE A 72 2.76 -7.99 -11.09
CA PHE A 72 1.55 -7.52 -10.44
C PHE A 72 0.40 -7.59 -11.45
N ASP A 73 -0.59 -8.41 -11.16
CA ASP A 73 -1.71 -8.67 -12.09
C ASP A 73 -2.64 -7.46 -12.24
N PHE A 74 -2.83 -6.69 -11.16
CA PHE A 74 -3.73 -5.53 -11.15
C PHE A 74 -3.35 -4.53 -10.05
N PHE A 75 -3.91 -3.32 -10.17
CA PHE A 75 -3.90 -2.30 -9.13
C PHE A 75 -5.30 -1.67 -9.05
N ASP A 76 -6.05 -2.04 -8.01
CA ASP A 76 -7.41 -1.59 -7.83
C ASP A 76 -7.47 -0.40 -6.86
N TYR A 77 -8.15 0.66 -7.28
CA TYR A 77 -8.42 1.84 -6.47
C TYR A 77 -9.93 2.04 -6.33
N HIS A 78 -10.42 1.97 -5.10
CA HIS A 78 -11.83 2.13 -4.76
C HIS A 78 -11.97 3.37 -3.88
N ALA A 79 -12.49 4.45 -4.45
CA ALA A 79 -12.92 5.61 -3.67
C ALA A 79 -14.33 5.38 -3.13
N ASP A 80 -14.64 5.99 -1.98
CA ASP A 80 -16.02 6.12 -1.55
C ASP A 80 -16.80 6.93 -2.60
N VAL A 81 -17.98 6.43 -2.97
CA VAL A 81 -18.88 7.14 -3.89
C VAL A 81 -19.63 8.18 -3.07
N GLU A 82 -19.47 9.46 -3.41
CA GLU A 82 -20.30 10.55 -2.86
C GLU A 82 -21.77 10.39 -3.23
#